data_AF-A0A644XKP9-F1
#
_entry.id   AF-A0A644XKP9-F1
#
_cell.length_a   1.000
_cell.length_b   1.000
_cell.length_c   1.000
_cell.angle_alpha   90.00
_cell.angle_beta   90.00
_cell.angle_gamma   90.00
#
_symmetry.space_group_name_H-M   'P 1'
#
loop_
_entity.id
_entity.type
_entity.pdbx_description
1 polymer ?
#
loop_
_entity_poly.entity_id
_entity_poly.type
_entity_poly.pdbx_seq_one_letter_code
_entity_poly.pdbx_strand_id
1 'polypeptide(L)'
;MIDAGQLQRFKTDYFGLQQTRYLPLTKADLTELKASEKEVIDRVIEQMSDWSASAISNYSHKDMPWMASKEGAEINYELAFYREAPFSVRNYGEEIEVR
;
A
#
# COMPACT_ATOMS: atom_id res chain seq x y z
N MET A 1 16.09 1.48 -9.88
CA MET A 1 15.68 2.88 -9.61
C MET A 1 16.80 3.72 -9.00
N ILE A 2 17.48 3.26 -7.94
CA ILE A 2 18.66 3.99 -7.38
C ILE A 2 19.82 3.97 -8.39
N ASP A 3 20.19 2.80 -8.90
CA ASP A 3 21.28 2.65 -9.89
C ASP A 3 20.95 3.33 -11.23
N ALA A 4 19.67 3.52 -11.51
CA ALA A 4 19.17 4.23 -12.69
C ALA A 4 19.11 5.76 -12.50
N GLY A 5 19.54 6.29 -11.35
CA GLY A 5 19.55 7.74 -11.06
C GLY A 5 18.16 8.37 -10.86
N GLN A 6 17.11 7.56 -10.69
CA GLN A 6 15.73 8.04 -10.52
C GLN A 6 15.38 8.33 -9.05
N LEU A 7 16.07 7.68 -8.12
CA LEU A 7 15.89 7.84 -6.68
C LEU A 7 17.22 8.15 -6.00
N GLN A 8 17.22 9.15 -5.14
CA GLN A 8 18.35 9.46 -4.27
C GLN A 8 18.07 8.95 -2.86
N ARG A 9 18.97 8.10 -2.36
CA ARG A 9 18.97 7.66 -0.96
C ARG A 9 19.85 8.59 -0.15
N PHE A 10 19.33 9.13 0.95
CA PHE A 10 20.12 9.89 1.92
C PHE A 10 19.75 9.49 3.35
N LYS A 11 20.67 9.73 4.28
CA LYS A 11 20.43 9.52 5.71
C LYS A 11 20.18 10.86 6.37
N THR A 12 19.14 10.93 7.20
CA THR A 12 18.87 12.10 8.04
C THR A 12 18.76 11.66 9.49
N ASP A 13 19.17 12.52 10.40
CA ASP A 13 18.84 12.36 11.80
C ASP A 13 17.40 12.83 12.04
N TYR A 14 16.62 12.03 12.77
CA TYR A 14 15.27 12.38 13.19
C TYR A 14 15.05 11.85 14.60
N PHE A 15 14.88 12.76 15.56
CA PHE A 15 14.81 12.43 17.00
C PHE A 15 15.96 11.54 17.49
N GLY A 16 17.19 11.77 17.01
CA GLY A 16 18.37 10.98 17.40
C GLY A 16 18.44 9.59 16.76
N LEU A 17 17.53 9.28 15.83
CA LEU A 17 17.51 8.04 15.05
C LEU A 17 17.91 8.34 13.60
N GLN A 18 18.83 7.54 13.08
CA GLN A 18 19.23 7.61 11.67
C GLN A 18 18.15 7.00 10.79
N GLN A 19 17.46 7.84 10.01
CA GLN A 19 16.45 7.42 9.05
C GLN A 19 17.02 7.40 7.64
N THR A 20 16.78 6.32 6.91
CA THR A 20 16.99 6.30 5.46
C THR A 20 15.78 6.93 4.78
N ARG A 21 15.98 8.01 4.04
CA ARG A 21 14.94 8.64 3.22
C ARG A 21 15.28 8.49 1.73
N TYR A 22 14.23 8.44 0.92
CA TYR A 22 14.33 8.34 -0.53
C TYR A 22 13.66 9.57 -1.14
N LEU A 23 14.40 10.27 -2.00
CA LEU A 23 13.89 11.42 -2.75
C LEU A 23 13.77 11.03 -4.23
N PRO A 24 12.59 11.14 -4.85
CA PRO A 24 12.46 11.00 -6.30
C PRO A 24 13.14 12.17 -7.00
N LEU A 25 14.02 11.86 -7.96
CA LEU A 25 14.71 12.85 -8.80
C LEU A 25 13.98 13.09 -10.13
N THR A 26 13.06 12.21 -10.48
CA THR A 26 12.22 12.29 -11.68
C THR A 26 10.75 12.42 -11.28
N LYS A 27 10.00 13.26 -12.00
CA LYS A 27 8.55 13.32 -11.83
C LYS A 27 7.91 12.04 -12.37
N ALA A 28 6.87 11.56 -11.69
CA ALA A 28 6.06 10.45 -12.18
C ALA A 28 5.30 10.87 -13.46
N ASP A 29 5.18 9.95 -14.41
CA ASP A 29 4.27 10.11 -15.53
C ASP A 29 2.84 9.85 -15.04
N LEU A 30 2.01 10.90 -15.02
CA LEU A 30 0.63 10.81 -14.56
C LEU A 30 -0.35 10.52 -15.69
N THR A 31 0.11 10.39 -16.94
CA THR A 31 -0.77 10.09 -18.08
C THR A 31 -1.32 8.66 -18.05
N GLU A 32 -0.66 7.77 -17.31
CA GLU A 32 -1.11 6.39 -17.10
C GLU A 32 -2.26 6.27 -16.08
N LEU A 33 -2.57 7.34 -15.35
CA LEU A 33 -3.59 7.36 -14.30
C LEU A 33 -4.69 8.37 -14.61
N LYS A 34 -5.94 8.00 -14.35
CA LYS A 34 -7.04 8.95 -14.34
C LYS A 34 -6.95 9.87 -13.13
N ALA A 35 -7.50 11.07 -13.25
CA ALA A 35 -7.58 12.02 -12.14
C ALA A 35 -8.27 11.41 -10.91
N SER A 36 -9.33 10.62 -11.11
CA SER A 36 -10.05 9.92 -10.04
C SER A 36 -9.20 8.86 -9.33
N GLU A 37 -8.32 8.16 -10.06
CA GLU A 37 -7.44 7.14 -9.50
C GLU A 37 -6.33 7.79 -8.68
N LYS A 38 -5.76 8.89 -9.19
CA LYS A 38 -4.81 9.72 -8.44
C LYS A 38 -5.42 10.23 -7.13
N GLU A 39 -6.65 10.73 -7.15
CA GLU A 39 -7.31 11.25 -5.95
C GLU A 39 -7.45 10.17 -4.86
N VAL A 40 -7.79 8.93 -5.24
CA VAL A 40 -7.84 7.81 -4.31
C VAL A 40 -6.47 7.53 -3.69
N ILE A 41 -5.41 7.54 -4.49
CA ILE A 41 -4.04 7.33 -4.00
C ILE A 41 -3.65 8.43 -3.01
N ASP A 42 -3.89 9.70 -3.36
CA ASP A 42 -3.55 10.84 -2.50
C ASP A 42 -4.28 10.75 -1.14
N ARG A 43 -5.57 10.38 -1.16
CA ARG A 43 -6.38 10.21 0.06
C ARG A 43 -5.86 9.09 0.97
N VAL A 44 -5.45 7.96 0.39
CA VAL A 44 -4.89 6.84 1.17
C VAL A 44 -3.53 7.22 1.77
N ILE A 45 -2.70 7.94 1.02
CA ILE A 45 -1.42 8.45 1.52
C ILE A 45 -1.65 9.42 2.68
N GLU A 46 -2.58 10.37 2.54
CA GLU A 46 -2.93 11.32 3.61
C GLU A 46 -3.46 10.62 4.87
N GLN A 47 -4.31 9.61 4.70
CA GLN A 47 -4.85 8.84 5.84
C GLN A 47 -3.76 8.06 6.60
N MET A 48 -2.74 7.56 5.89
CA MET A 48 -1.72 6.68 6.46
C MET A 48 -0.38 7.38 6.75
N SER A 49 -0.19 8.64 6.34
CA SER A 49 1.12 9.32 6.41
C SER A 49 1.67 9.47 7.83
N ASP A 50 0.77 9.55 8.82
CA ASP A 50 1.15 9.71 10.23
C ASP A 50 1.47 8.37 10.92
N TRP A 51 1.26 7.25 10.23
CA TRP A 51 1.47 5.93 10.83
C TRP A 51 2.94 5.55 10.76
N SER A 52 3.43 4.92 11.84
CA SER A 52 4.77 4.34 11.83
C SER A 52 4.83 3.15 10.86
N ALA A 53 6.04 2.84 10.38
CA ALA A 53 6.25 1.66 9.54
C ALA A 53 5.77 0.35 10.22
N SER A 54 5.90 0.27 11.55
CA SER A 54 5.40 -0.86 12.33
C SER A 54 3.88 -0.91 12.40
N ALA A 55 3.21 0.25 12.54
CA ALA A 55 1.74 0.33 12.53
C ALA A 55 1.17 -0.08 11.16
N ILE A 56 1.75 0.43 10.07
CA ILE A 56 1.36 0.06 8.71
C ILE A 56 1.54 -1.44 8.48
N SER A 57 2.71 -1.99 8.86
CA SER A 57 2.99 -3.43 8.71
C SER A 57 2.01 -4.27 9.52
N ASN A 58 1.74 -3.90 10.77
CA ASN A 58 0.80 -4.63 11.62
C ASN A 58 -0.65 -4.56 11.10
N TYR A 59 -1.00 -3.51 10.37
CA TYR A 59 -2.31 -3.37 9.74
C TYR A 59 -2.40 -4.20 8.46
N SER A 60 -1.45 -4.05 7.53
CA SER A 60 -1.49 -4.75 6.23
C SER A 60 -1.38 -6.27 6.37
N HIS A 61 -0.61 -6.76 7.34
CA HIS A 61 -0.41 -8.19 7.55
C HIS A 61 -1.61 -8.93 8.16
N LYS A 62 -2.67 -8.20 8.53
CA LYS A 62 -3.94 -8.78 9.01
C LYS A 62 -4.95 -9.00 7.89
N ASP A 63 -4.65 -8.54 6.68
CA ASP A 63 -5.55 -8.70 5.54
C ASP A 63 -5.54 -10.14 5.02
N MET A 64 -6.71 -10.66 4.66
CA MET A 64 -6.88 -12.08 4.32
C MET A 64 -6.00 -12.53 3.13
N PRO A 65 -5.90 -11.77 2.01
CA PRO A 65 -5.05 -12.15 0.89
C PRO A 65 -3.57 -12.26 1.26
N TRP A 66 -3.11 -11.41 2.18
CA TRP A 66 -1.75 -11.46 2.69
C TRP A 66 -1.51 -12.72 3.54
N MET A 67 -2.40 -13.00 4.49
CA MET A 67 -2.27 -14.16 5.38
C MET A 67 -2.38 -15.50 4.66
N ALA A 68 -3.21 -15.57 3.62
CA ALA A 68 -3.42 -16.80 2.84
C ALA A 68 -2.29 -17.11 1.86
N SER A 69 -1.45 -16.12 1.53
CA SER A 69 -0.40 -16.25 0.53
C SER A 69 0.96 -16.54 1.19
N LYS A 70 1.78 -17.37 0.54
CA LYS A 70 3.15 -17.58 1.00
C LYS A 70 4.00 -16.35 0.70
N GLU A 71 5.00 -16.10 1.54
CA GLU A 71 5.96 -15.02 1.29
C GLU A 71 6.63 -15.17 -0.08
N GLY A 72 6.64 -14.10 -0.86
CA GLY A 72 7.18 -14.08 -2.22
C GLY A 72 6.34 -14.81 -3.28
N ALA A 73 5.20 -15.41 -2.90
CA ALA A 73 4.28 -16.01 -3.86
C ALA A 73 3.28 -14.97 -4.39
N GLU A 74 2.71 -15.28 -5.56
CA GLU A 74 1.62 -14.49 -6.13
C GLU A 74 0.37 -14.57 -5.24
N ILE A 75 -0.25 -13.43 -4.98
CA ILE A 75 -1.53 -13.34 -4.27
C ILE A 75 -2.64 -13.55 -5.30
N ASN A 76 -3.40 -14.64 -5.17
CA ASN A 76 -4.54 -14.90 -6.05
C ASN A 76 -5.60 -13.80 -5.86
N TYR A 77 -6.02 -13.17 -6.98
CA TYR A 77 -7.04 -12.13 -6.98
C TYR A 77 -8.37 -12.57 -6.35
N GLU A 78 -8.71 -13.86 -6.41
CA GLU A 78 -9.93 -14.40 -5.79
C GLU A 78 -9.96 -14.16 -4.27
N LEU A 79 -8.81 -14.02 -3.62
CA LEU A 79 -8.72 -13.72 -2.19
C LEU A 79 -9.29 -12.34 -1.85
N ALA A 80 -9.40 -11.42 -2.82
CA ALA A 80 -10.00 -10.09 -2.61
C ALA A 80 -11.47 -10.16 -2.19
N PHE A 81 -12.21 -11.19 -2.61
CA PHE A 81 -13.62 -11.39 -2.24
C PHE A 81 -13.81 -11.85 -0.79
N TYR A 82 -12.75 -12.33 -0.15
CA TYR A 82 -12.74 -12.79 1.25
C TYR A 82 -12.16 -11.74 2.20
N ARG A 83 -11.99 -10.50 1.76
CA ARG A 83 -11.55 -9.40 2.61
C ARG A 83 -12.70 -8.96 3.51
N GLU A 84 -12.43 -8.88 4.80
CA GLU A 84 -13.39 -8.42 5.80
C GLU A 84 -13.07 -6.98 6.25
N ALA A 85 -14.02 -6.36 6.96
CA ALA A 85 -13.76 -5.08 7.63
C ALA A 85 -12.56 -5.23 8.58
N PRO A 86 -11.62 -4.27 8.62
CA PRO A 86 -11.64 -2.93 8.00
C PRO A 86 -10.97 -2.84 6.61
N PHE A 87 -10.63 -3.97 5.98
CA PHE A 87 -9.86 -4.02 4.72
C PHE A 87 -10.73 -3.98 3.47
N SER A 88 -12.03 -4.26 3.63
CA SER A 88 -13.03 -4.10 2.57
C SER A 88 -14.08 -3.07 2.97
N VAL A 89 -14.46 -2.23 1.99
CA VAL A 89 -15.64 -1.35 2.09
C VAL A 89 -16.93 -2.12 1.79
N ARG A 90 -16.84 -3.29 1.13
CA ARG A 90 -17.98 -4.13 0.74
C ARG A 90 -17.86 -5.51 1.38
N ASN A 91 -18.88 -5.94 2.12
CA ASN A 91 -18.95 -7.29 2.65
C ASN A 91 -19.63 -8.19 1.61
N TYR A 92 -18.85 -9.06 0.95
CA TYR A 92 -19.38 -9.99 -0.06
C TYR A 92 -20.03 -11.25 0.55
N GLY A 93 -19.93 -11.44 1.87
CA GLY A 93 -20.40 -12.64 2.56
C GLY A 93 -21.92 -12.88 2.53
N GLU A 94 -22.73 -11.86 2.23
CA GLU A 94 -24.20 -11.98 2.20
C GLU A 94 -24.80 -12.05 0.78
N GLU A 95 -24.04 -11.77 -0.28
CA GLU A 95 -24.57 -11.65 -1.66
C GLU A 95 -24.30 -12.90 -2.55
N ILE A 96 -23.63 -13.94 -2.05
CA ILE A 96 -23.24 -15.10 -2.87
C ILE A 96 -24.37 -16.13 -3.07
N GLU A 97 -25.50 -16.04 -2.35
CA GLU A 97 -26.67 -16.89 -2.56
C GLU A 97 -27.84 -16.16 -3.22
N VAL A 98 -27.77 -15.97 -4.55
CA VAL A 98 -29.00 -15.98 -5.37
C VAL A 98 -28.71 -16.71 -6.68
N ARG A 99 -29.01 -18.01 -6.71
CA ARG A 99 -29.32 -18.73 -7.95
C ARG A 99 -30.47 -19.69 -7.73
#